data_AF-A0A453FR98-F1
#
_entry.id   AF-A0A453FR98-F1
#
_cell.length_a   1.000
_cell.length_b   1.000
_cell.length_c   1.000
_cell.angle_alpha   90.00
_cell.angle_beta   90.00
_cell.angle_gamma   90.00
#
_symmetry.space_group_name_H-M   'P 1'
#
loop_
_entity.id
_entity.type
_entity.pdbx_description
1 polymer ?
#
loop_
_entity_poly.entity_id
_entity_poly.type
_entity_poly.pdbx_seq_one_letter_code
_entity_poly.pdbx_strand_id
1 'polypeptide(L)'
;MLWSNDDPLFKDKFRYQQSLRRLAQNREAARKSRLRKKAYIQNLESSRLKLTQLEQELQRARQQGIFISSSGDQSQSAGGNGAVAFDMEYARWLEEHNKHINELRAAANAHAGDDDLRKIVDSIMSQYDEFFRLKGVAAKADVFHVLSGMWKTPAERCFMWLGGFRSSELLKLLAGQLEPLTEQQLTGICNLQQSSQQAEDALSQGMEALQQSLAETLASGSLGPAGSSGNVASYMGQMAMAMGKLGTLENFLRQADNLRLQTLQQMQRILTTRQSARALLAISDYFSRLRALSSLWLARPRE
;
A
#
# COMPACT_ATOMS: atom_id res chain seq x y z
N MET A 1 -21.23 32.53 90.97
CA MET A 1 -22.09 33.31 90.05
C MET A 1 -21.24 33.60 88.83
N LEU A 2 -21.13 32.72 87.82
CA LEU A 2 -22.14 32.46 86.77
C LEU A 2 -22.73 33.75 86.20
N TRP A 3 -22.01 34.39 85.28
CA TRP A 3 -22.64 35.01 84.12
C TRP A 3 -22.28 34.15 82.91
N SER A 4 -23.30 33.43 82.48
CA SER A 4 -23.30 32.44 81.42
C SER A 4 -23.00 33.10 80.09
N ASN A 5 -21.94 32.67 79.38
CA ASN A 5 -21.69 33.04 77.98
C ASN A 5 -22.55 32.21 77.01
N ASP A 6 -23.77 31.89 77.44
CA ASP A 6 -24.81 31.21 76.68
C ASP A 6 -25.99 32.16 76.52
N ASP A 7 -25.75 33.35 75.95
CA ASP A 7 -26.82 34.20 75.48
C ASP A 7 -27.37 33.60 74.16
N PRO A 8 -28.58 33.02 74.14
CA PRO A 8 -29.12 32.32 72.97
C PRO A 8 -29.22 33.23 71.75
N LEU A 9 -29.49 34.53 71.98
CA LEU A 9 -29.56 35.55 70.94
C LEU A 9 -28.20 35.79 70.25
N PHE A 10 -27.08 35.69 70.98
CA PHE A 10 -25.75 35.89 70.39
C PHE A 10 -25.32 34.68 69.55
N LYS A 11 -25.62 33.46 70.02
CA LYS A 11 -25.41 32.22 69.24
C LYS A 11 -26.28 32.17 68.00
N ASP A 12 -27.54 32.59 68.07
CA ASP A 12 -28.43 32.65 66.91
C ASP A 12 -28.02 33.74 65.91
N LYS A 13 -27.56 34.91 66.39
CA LYS A 13 -27.03 35.97 65.52
C LYS A 13 -25.74 35.52 64.82
N PHE A 14 -24.87 34.77 65.49
CA PHE A 14 -23.67 34.19 64.91
C PHE A 14 -23.99 33.08 63.89
N ARG A 15 -24.93 32.18 64.20
CA ARG A 15 -25.42 31.15 63.27
C ARG A 15 -26.10 31.77 62.04
N TYR A 16 -26.87 32.83 62.24
CA TYR A 16 -27.49 33.60 61.16
C TYR A 16 -26.42 34.24 60.26
N GLN A 17 -25.41 34.90 60.83
CA GLN A 17 -24.28 35.44 60.06
C GLN A 17 -23.48 34.34 59.33
N GLN A 18 -23.27 33.18 59.95
CA GLN A 18 -22.61 32.04 59.30
C GLN A 18 -23.44 31.49 58.15
N SER A 19 -24.77 31.43 58.29
CA SER A 19 -25.70 31.01 57.24
C SER A 19 -25.70 31.97 56.05
N LEU A 20 -25.67 33.29 56.29
CA LEU A 20 -25.57 34.31 55.24
C LEU A 20 -24.24 34.22 54.48
N ARG A 21 -23.13 33.97 55.18
CA ARG A 21 -21.82 33.74 54.54
C ARG A 21 -21.81 32.51 53.66
N ARG A 22 -22.39 31.38 54.12
CA ARG A 22 -22.53 30.15 53.32
C ARG A 22 -23.40 30.38 52.09
N LEU A 23 -24.50 31.13 52.22
CA LEU A 23 -25.38 31.47 51.09
C LEU A 23 -24.65 32.34 50.06
N ALA A 24 -23.87 33.33 50.51
CA ALA A 24 -23.05 34.17 49.64
C ALA A 24 -21.98 33.35 48.89
N GLN A 25 -21.26 32.47 49.59
CA GLN A 25 -20.28 31.56 48.97
C GLN A 25 -20.93 30.60 47.98
N ASN A 26 -22.12 30.06 48.29
CA ASN A 26 -22.85 29.19 47.38
C ASN A 26 -23.30 29.94 46.12
N ARG A 27 -23.79 31.19 46.25
CA ARG A 27 -24.12 32.06 45.12
C ARG A 27 -22.90 32.33 44.24
N GLU A 28 -21.75 32.61 44.85
CA GLU A 28 -20.50 32.86 44.11
C GLU A 28 -19.97 31.59 43.43
N ALA A 29 -20.03 30.44 44.11
CA ALA A 29 -19.66 29.14 43.55
C ALA A 29 -20.57 28.75 42.38
N ALA A 30 -21.89 28.97 42.50
CA ALA A 30 -22.85 28.75 41.43
C ALA A 30 -22.58 29.67 40.22
N ARG A 31 -22.24 30.95 40.45
CA ARG A 31 -21.85 31.87 39.36
C ARG A 31 -20.57 31.40 38.66
N LYS A 32 -19.53 31.02 39.42
CA LYS A 32 -18.27 30.49 38.88
C LYS A 32 -18.48 29.18 38.12
N SER A 33 -19.34 28.29 38.61
CA SER A 33 -19.70 27.05 37.93
C SER A 33 -20.41 27.31 36.60
N ARG A 34 -21.41 28.21 36.59
CA ARG A 34 -22.10 28.63 35.37
C ARG A 34 -21.15 29.23 34.34
N LEU A 35 -20.21 30.08 34.76
CA LEU A 35 -19.20 30.66 33.87
C LEU A 35 -18.29 29.59 33.27
N ARG A 36 -17.80 28.65 34.07
CA ARG A 36 -16.99 27.52 33.57
C ARG A 36 -17.75 26.65 32.59
N LYS A 37 -19.01 26.31 32.90
CA LYS A 37 -19.86 25.53 32.00
C LYS A 37 -20.12 26.28 30.69
N LYS A 38 -20.37 27.60 30.75
CA LYS A 38 -20.54 28.45 29.56
C LYS A 38 -19.27 28.49 28.70
N ALA A 39 -18.09 28.67 29.32
CA ALA A 39 -16.81 28.66 28.61
C ALA A 39 -16.52 27.29 27.97
N TYR A 40 -16.83 26.20 28.67
CA TYR A 40 -16.69 24.85 28.15
C TYR A 40 -17.60 24.59 26.94
N ILE A 41 -18.87 25.00 27.01
CA ILE A 41 -19.81 24.90 25.89
C ILE A 41 -19.32 25.71 24.68
N GLN A 42 -18.87 26.95 24.89
CA GLN A 42 -18.31 27.75 23.80
C GLN A 42 -17.06 27.09 23.17
N ASN A 43 -16.22 26.46 23.98
CA ASN A 43 -15.06 25.74 23.46
C ASN A 43 -15.47 24.50 22.65
N LEU A 44 -16.51 23.77 23.08
CA LEU A 44 -17.07 22.67 22.31
C LEU A 44 -17.67 23.14 20.98
N GLU A 45 -18.41 24.25 20.97
CA GLU A 45 -18.95 24.85 19.74
C GLU A 45 -17.85 25.27 18.77
N SER A 46 -16.80 25.94 19.28
CA SER A 46 -15.60 26.28 18.50
C SER A 46 -14.90 25.04 17.96
N SER A 47 -14.75 24.00 18.78
CA SER A 47 -14.11 22.73 18.38
C SER A 47 -14.93 22.01 17.32
N ARG A 48 -16.26 22.02 17.43
CA ARG A 48 -17.17 21.45 16.43
C ARG A 48 -17.05 22.17 15.08
N LEU A 49 -17.02 23.50 15.10
CA LEU A 49 -16.83 24.30 13.88
C LEU A 49 -15.48 24.03 13.23
N LYS A 50 -14.40 23.94 14.01
CA LYS A 50 -13.07 23.55 13.52
C LYS A 50 -13.07 22.14 12.93
N LEU A 51 -13.74 21.18 13.57
CA LEU A 51 -13.88 19.82 13.03
C LEU A 51 -14.61 19.82 11.70
N THR A 52 -15.73 20.52 11.58
CA THR A 52 -16.47 20.65 10.31
C THR A 52 -15.61 21.33 9.23
N GLN A 53 -14.82 22.35 9.60
CA GLN A 53 -13.89 22.99 8.67
C GLN A 53 -12.79 22.03 8.22
N LEU A 54 -12.18 21.28 9.15
CA LEU A 54 -11.16 20.28 8.84
C LEU A 54 -11.72 19.13 8.01
N GLU A 55 -12.95 18.70 8.24
CA GLU A 55 -13.64 17.71 7.41
C GLU A 55 -13.87 18.23 5.99
N GLN A 56 -14.32 19.49 5.85
CA GLN A 56 -14.46 20.13 4.54
C GLN A 56 -13.12 20.33 3.84
N GLU A 57 -12.08 20.72 4.58
CA GLU A 57 -10.71 20.84 4.06
C GLU A 57 -10.13 19.48 3.68
N LEU A 58 -10.41 18.42 4.42
CA LEU A 58 -9.97 17.06 4.10
C LEU A 58 -10.74 16.49 2.91
N GLN A 59 -12.03 16.81 2.77
CA GLN A 59 -12.83 16.44 1.61
C GLN A 59 -12.40 17.24 0.37
N ARG A 60 -12.11 18.54 0.54
CA ARG A 60 -11.45 19.36 -0.48
C ARG A 60 -10.05 18.86 -0.80
N ALA A 61 -9.24 18.43 0.17
CA ALA A 61 -7.90 17.88 -0.04
C ALA A 61 -7.92 16.46 -0.60
N ARG A 62 -9.04 15.73 -0.52
CA ARG A 62 -9.26 14.49 -1.27
C ARG A 62 -9.67 14.79 -2.71
N GLN A 63 -10.53 15.79 -2.93
CA GLN A 63 -10.90 16.27 -4.27
C GLN A 63 -9.78 17.04 -4.97
N GLN A 64 -8.94 17.72 -4.20
CA GLN A 64 -7.69 18.34 -4.61
C GLN A 64 -6.55 17.33 -4.51
N GLY A 65 -6.64 16.22 -3.79
CA GLY A 65 -5.71 15.08 -3.95
C GLY A 65 -5.89 14.42 -5.31
N ILE A 66 -7.08 14.58 -5.90
CA ILE A 66 -7.40 14.29 -7.30
C ILE A 66 -6.92 15.42 -8.26
N PHE A 67 -6.56 16.61 -7.76
CA PHE A 67 -6.25 17.82 -8.57
C PHE A 67 -4.91 18.54 -8.25
N ILE A 68 -4.17 18.19 -7.20
CA ILE A 68 -2.80 18.63 -6.83
C ILE A 68 -1.79 17.69 -7.52
N SER A 69 -2.25 16.88 -8.45
CA SER A 69 -1.47 16.48 -9.63
C SER A 69 -1.44 17.60 -10.69
N SER A 70 -2.21 18.68 -10.55
CA SER A 70 -2.26 19.76 -11.54
C SER A 70 -2.49 21.14 -10.91
N SER A 71 -1.42 21.85 -10.54
CA SER A 71 -1.32 23.32 -10.66
C SER A 71 0.07 23.79 -10.22
N GLY A 72 0.98 23.86 -11.19
CA GLY A 72 2.32 24.40 -11.09
C GLY A 72 2.95 24.40 -12.47
N ASP A 73 2.51 25.36 -13.29
CA ASP A 73 2.97 25.81 -14.61
C ASP A 73 3.59 24.83 -15.62
N GLN A 74 2.95 24.84 -16.79
CA GLN A 74 3.33 24.37 -18.12
C GLN A 74 4.79 23.93 -18.32
N SER A 75 5.01 22.64 -18.09
CA SER A 75 5.61 21.77 -19.09
C SER A 75 4.92 20.42 -18.98
N GLN A 76 4.62 19.81 -20.13
CA GLN A 76 3.93 18.52 -20.21
C GLN A 76 4.64 17.47 -19.34
N SER A 77 4.07 17.15 -18.18
CA SER A 77 4.56 16.10 -17.30
C SER A 77 3.45 15.08 -17.12
N ALA A 78 3.57 13.98 -17.86
CA ALA A 78 2.70 12.80 -17.81
C ALA A 78 2.74 12.04 -16.46
N GLY A 79 3.42 12.56 -15.43
CA GLY A 79 3.69 11.85 -14.18
C GLY A 79 2.47 11.69 -13.26
N GLY A 80 1.66 12.74 -13.07
CA GLY A 80 0.53 12.70 -12.12
C GLY A 80 -0.66 11.83 -12.56
N ASN A 81 -0.80 11.61 -13.87
CA ASN A 81 -1.87 10.79 -14.45
C ASN A 81 -1.42 9.34 -14.71
N GLY A 82 -0.11 9.06 -14.65
CA GLY A 82 0.47 7.76 -14.98
C GLY A 82 0.06 6.65 -14.01
N ALA A 83 0.02 6.94 -12.71
CA ALA A 83 -0.41 5.99 -11.68
C ALA A 83 -1.88 5.57 -11.85
N VAL A 84 -2.77 6.54 -12.01
CA VAL A 84 -4.21 6.30 -12.22
C VAL A 84 -4.46 5.59 -13.56
N ALA A 85 -3.76 5.98 -14.62
CA ALA A 85 -3.83 5.31 -15.91
C ALA A 85 -3.38 3.85 -15.82
N PHE A 86 -2.29 3.58 -15.09
CA PHE A 86 -1.82 2.21 -14.87
C PHE A 86 -2.81 1.39 -14.06
N ASP A 87 -3.43 1.95 -13.02
CA ASP A 87 -4.44 1.25 -12.22
C ASP A 87 -5.66 0.86 -13.07
N MET A 88 -6.11 1.74 -13.97
CA MET A 88 -7.19 1.45 -14.92
C MET A 88 -6.79 0.37 -15.93
N GLU A 89 -5.58 0.45 -16.51
CA GLU A 89 -5.08 -0.57 -17.43
C GLU A 89 -4.88 -1.92 -16.75
N TYR A 90 -4.44 -1.93 -15.48
CA TYR A 90 -4.34 -3.15 -14.69
C TYR A 90 -5.71 -3.76 -14.41
N ALA A 91 -6.72 -2.95 -14.05
CA ALA A 91 -8.08 -3.42 -13.85
C ALA A 91 -8.65 -4.06 -15.13
N ARG A 92 -8.49 -3.38 -16.27
CA ARG A 92 -8.87 -3.89 -17.59
C ARG A 92 -8.15 -5.19 -17.94
N TRP A 93 -6.84 -5.26 -17.71
CA TRP A 93 -6.06 -6.47 -17.91
C TRP A 93 -6.57 -7.62 -17.02
N LEU A 94 -6.89 -7.35 -15.76
CA LEU A 94 -7.37 -8.36 -14.83
C LEU A 94 -8.73 -8.93 -15.26
N GLU A 95 -9.63 -8.09 -15.77
CA GLU A 95 -10.91 -8.52 -16.34
C GLU A 95 -10.72 -9.47 -17.53
N GLU A 96 -9.88 -9.09 -18.50
CA GLU A 96 -9.59 -9.95 -19.66
C GLU A 96 -8.86 -11.24 -19.24
N HIS A 97 -7.96 -11.15 -18.25
CA HIS A 97 -7.30 -12.33 -17.69
C HIS A 97 -8.30 -13.31 -17.09
N ASN A 98 -9.26 -12.81 -16.30
CA ASN A 98 -10.30 -13.66 -15.72
C ASN A 98 -11.17 -14.30 -16.81
N LYS A 99 -11.44 -13.61 -17.92
CA LYS A 99 -12.18 -14.16 -19.06
C LYS A 99 -11.42 -15.33 -19.71
N HIS A 100 -10.13 -15.15 -20.04
CA HIS A 100 -9.30 -16.24 -20.57
C HIS A 100 -9.16 -17.42 -19.60
N ILE A 101 -9.04 -17.15 -18.30
CA ILE A 101 -8.97 -18.21 -17.27
C ILE A 101 -10.29 -18.99 -17.19
N ASN A 102 -11.43 -18.31 -17.30
CA ASN A 102 -12.74 -18.97 -17.33
C ASN A 102 -12.93 -19.80 -18.61
N GLU A 103 -12.46 -19.31 -19.75
CA GLU A 103 -12.44 -20.05 -21.02
C GLU A 103 -11.55 -21.31 -20.90
N LEU A 104 -10.34 -21.17 -20.36
CA LEU A 104 -9.42 -22.28 -20.13
C LEU A 104 -10.05 -23.33 -19.19
N ARG A 105 -10.71 -22.88 -18.13
CA ARG A 105 -11.41 -23.75 -17.17
C ARG A 105 -12.55 -24.51 -17.84
N ALA A 106 -13.36 -23.82 -18.66
CA ALA A 106 -14.45 -24.45 -19.41
C ALA A 106 -13.93 -25.49 -20.40
N ALA A 107 -12.89 -25.16 -21.18
CA ALA A 107 -12.26 -26.07 -22.13
C ALA A 107 -11.64 -27.28 -21.43
N ALA A 108 -10.95 -27.08 -20.30
CA ALA A 108 -10.39 -28.17 -19.49
C ALA A 108 -11.48 -29.11 -18.96
N ASN A 109 -12.58 -28.57 -18.42
CA ASN A 109 -13.71 -29.35 -17.90
C ASN A 109 -14.47 -30.11 -19.01
N ALA A 110 -14.54 -29.52 -20.21
CA ALA A 110 -15.10 -30.15 -21.40
C ALA A 110 -14.15 -31.19 -22.03
N HIS A 111 -12.98 -31.43 -21.44
CA HIS A 111 -11.96 -32.34 -21.97
C HIS A 111 -11.54 -31.99 -23.41
N ALA A 112 -11.43 -30.69 -23.70
CA ALA A 112 -11.00 -30.22 -25.01
C ALA A 112 -9.63 -30.82 -25.41
N GLY A 113 -9.45 -30.93 -26.73
CA GLY A 113 -8.20 -31.41 -27.33
C GLY A 113 -7.03 -30.48 -27.02
N ASP A 114 -5.82 -31.03 -27.08
CA ASP A 114 -4.61 -30.29 -26.72
C ASP A 114 -4.37 -29.06 -27.60
N ASP A 115 -4.79 -29.07 -28.87
CA ASP A 115 -4.65 -27.92 -29.76
C ASP A 115 -5.54 -26.74 -29.35
N ASP A 116 -6.75 -27.01 -28.85
CA ASP A 116 -7.65 -25.96 -28.37
C ASP A 116 -7.19 -25.40 -27.02
N LEU A 117 -6.71 -26.27 -26.13
CA LEU A 117 -6.05 -25.84 -24.89
C LEU A 117 -4.81 -24.99 -25.20
N ARG A 118 -4.01 -25.38 -26.19
CA ARG A 118 -2.79 -24.64 -26.57
C ARG A 118 -3.10 -23.22 -27.00
N LYS A 119 -4.12 -23.01 -27.85
CA LYS A 119 -4.54 -21.67 -28.28
C LYS A 119 -4.88 -20.77 -27.09
N ILE A 120 -5.62 -21.28 -26.11
CA ILE A 120 -6.01 -20.51 -24.93
C ILE A 120 -4.80 -20.23 -24.04
N VAL A 121 -3.94 -21.23 -23.81
CA VAL A 121 -2.68 -21.09 -23.06
C VAL A 121 -1.77 -20.04 -23.69
N ASP A 122 -1.61 -20.07 -25.01
CA ASP A 122 -0.79 -19.11 -25.77
C ASP A 122 -1.37 -17.69 -25.68
N SER A 123 -2.70 -17.54 -25.72
CA SER A 123 -3.38 -16.26 -25.52
C SER A 123 -3.08 -15.68 -24.12
N ILE A 124 -3.18 -16.51 -23.07
CA ILE A 124 -2.85 -16.09 -21.69
C ILE A 124 -1.38 -15.66 -21.59
N MET A 125 -0.46 -16.38 -22.25
CA MET A 125 0.96 -16.01 -22.25
C MET A 125 1.24 -14.69 -22.97
N SER A 126 0.60 -14.47 -24.12
CA SER A 126 0.68 -13.18 -24.80
C SER A 126 0.13 -12.05 -23.92
N GLN A 127 -0.89 -12.31 -23.12
CA GLN A 127 -1.45 -11.34 -22.19
C GLN A 127 -0.47 -10.99 -21.03
N TYR A 128 0.31 -11.96 -20.55
CA TYR A 128 1.37 -11.70 -19.56
C TYR A 128 2.50 -10.86 -20.14
N ASP A 129 2.94 -11.15 -21.38
CA ASP A 129 3.95 -10.35 -22.09
C ASP A 129 3.52 -8.88 -22.19
N GLU A 130 2.28 -8.65 -22.67
CA GLU A 130 1.71 -7.31 -22.79
C GLU A 130 1.59 -6.61 -21.43
N PHE A 131 1.23 -7.34 -20.37
CA PHE A 131 1.17 -6.78 -19.02
C PHE A 131 2.52 -6.29 -18.52
N PHE A 132 3.57 -7.10 -18.67
CA PHE A 132 4.91 -6.70 -18.25
C PHE A 132 5.44 -5.53 -19.09
N ARG A 133 5.06 -5.44 -20.37
CA ARG A 133 5.33 -4.27 -21.21
C ARG A 133 4.63 -3.01 -20.68
N LEU A 134 3.33 -3.09 -20.38
CA LEU A 134 2.55 -1.99 -19.79
C LEU A 134 3.11 -1.54 -18.44
N LYS A 135 3.47 -2.50 -17.60
CA LYS A 135 4.10 -2.25 -16.30
C LYS A 135 5.47 -1.57 -16.44
N GLY A 136 6.25 -1.91 -17.48
CA GLY A 136 7.48 -1.20 -17.83
C GLY A 136 7.26 0.26 -18.20
N VAL A 137 6.18 0.57 -18.95
CA VAL A 137 5.79 1.96 -19.25
C VAL A 137 5.38 2.69 -17.97
N ALA A 138 4.59 2.05 -17.10
CA ALA A 138 4.19 2.62 -15.82
C ALA A 138 5.39 2.87 -14.90
N ALA A 139 6.36 1.97 -14.85
CA ALA A 139 7.57 2.13 -14.04
C ALA A 139 8.45 3.31 -14.50
N LYS A 140 8.47 3.62 -15.80
CA LYS A 140 9.14 4.82 -16.33
C LYS A 140 8.45 6.11 -15.91
N ALA A 141 7.13 6.08 -15.79
CA ALA A 141 6.35 7.24 -15.36
C ALA A 141 6.41 7.43 -13.84
N ASP A 142 6.21 6.35 -13.08
CA ASP A 142 6.26 6.33 -11.63
C ASP A 142 6.69 4.94 -11.11
N VAL A 143 8.00 4.81 -10.89
CA VAL A 143 8.63 3.59 -10.38
C VAL A 143 8.16 3.24 -8.96
N PHE A 144 7.83 4.25 -8.15
CA PHE A 144 7.45 4.07 -6.75
C PHE A 144 6.01 3.56 -6.63
N HIS A 145 5.10 4.02 -7.49
CA HIS A 145 3.74 3.48 -7.58
C HIS A 145 3.76 1.97 -7.91
N VAL A 146 4.58 1.57 -8.89
CA VAL A 146 4.71 0.16 -9.27
C VAL A 146 5.35 -0.68 -8.16
N LEU A 147 6.45 -0.21 -7.57
CA LEU A 147 7.18 -0.90 -6.50
C LEU A 147 6.35 -1.06 -5.22
N SER A 148 5.63 -0.02 -4.81
CA SER A 148 4.79 -0.03 -3.61
C SER A 148 3.58 -0.96 -3.72
N GLY A 149 3.23 -1.36 -4.95
CA GLY A 149 2.11 -2.26 -5.18
C GLY A 149 0.74 -1.63 -4.94
N MET A 150 0.63 -0.29 -4.96
CA MET A 150 -0.63 0.41 -4.69
C MET A 150 -1.77 0.03 -5.64
N TRP A 151 -1.42 -0.46 -6.82
CA TRP A 151 -2.30 -1.05 -7.83
C TRP A 151 -2.84 -2.45 -7.47
N LYS A 152 -2.43 -3.04 -6.33
CA LYS A 152 -2.81 -4.37 -5.84
C LYS A 152 -3.55 -4.32 -4.51
N THR A 153 -4.31 -5.37 -4.21
CA THR A 153 -4.99 -5.48 -2.91
C THR A 153 -3.98 -5.59 -1.76
N PRO A 154 -4.30 -5.11 -0.55
CA PRO A 154 -3.44 -5.28 0.64
C PRO A 154 -2.89 -6.69 0.85
N ALA A 155 -3.72 -7.72 0.68
CA ALA A 155 -3.29 -9.11 0.87
C ALA A 155 -2.28 -9.56 -0.20
N GLU A 156 -2.48 -9.17 -1.47
CA GLU A 156 -1.51 -9.46 -2.53
C GLU A 156 -0.17 -8.77 -2.28
N ARG A 157 -0.19 -7.54 -1.79
CA ARG A 157 1.03 -6.76 -1.48
C ARG A 157 1.95 -7.45 -0.48
N CYS A 158 1.40 -8.22 0.47
CA CYS A 158 2.20 -8.98 1.43
C CYS A 158 3.12 -10.02 0.78
N PHE A 159 2.83 -10.46 -0.44
CA PHE A 159 3.60 -11.47 -1.17
C PHE A 159 4.35 -10.90 -2.37
N MET A 160 4.41 -9.56 -2.49
CA MET A 160 5.14 -8.91 -3.56
C MET A 160 6.65 -8.85 -3.30
N TRP A 161 7.41 -8.98 -4.37
CA TRP A 161 8.85 -8.82 -4.46
C TRP A 161 9.15 -8.07 -5.76
N LEU A 162 9.87 -6.93 -5.72
CA LEU A 162 10.18 -6.11 -6.91
C LEU A 162 8.98 -5.96 -7.87
N GLY A 163 7.86 -5.44 -7.34
CA GLY A 163 6.65 -5.14 -8.11
C GLY A 163 5.83 -6.35 -8.59
N GLY A 164 6.09 -7.57 -8.14
CA GLY A 164 5.29 -8.74 -8.54
C GLY A 164 5.52 -9.96 -7.67
N PHE A 165 5.15 -11.16 -8.12
CA PHE A 165 5.38 -12.40 -7.37
C PHE A 165 6.83 -12.89 -7.48
N ARG A 166 7.29 -13.75 -6.56
CA ARG A 166 8.53 -14.52 -6.73
C ARG A 166 8.25 -15.75 -7.59
N SER A 167 9.03 -15.92 -8.65
CA SER A 167 8.95 -17.04 -9.60
C SER A 167 9.27 -18.37 -8.91
N SER A 168 10.27 -18.40 -8.04
CA SER A 168 10.66 -19.61 -7.29
C SER A 168 9.53 -20.10 -6.36
N GLU A 169 8.90 -19.19 -5.62
CA GLU A 169 7.78 -19.51 -4.74
C GLU A 169 6.54 -19.96 -5.52
N LEU A 170 6.31 -19.35 -6.68
CA LEU A 170 5.23 -19.78 -7.57
C LEU A 170 5.43 -21.22 -8.06
N LEU A 171 6.64 -21.57 -8.51
CA LEU A 171 6.98 -22.92 -8.96
C LEU A 171 6.87 -23.93 -7.82
N LYS A 172 7.31 -23.56 -6.61
CA LYS A 172 7.19 -24.39 -5.41
C LYS A 172 5.73 -24.72 -5.09
N LEU A 173 4.85 -23.73 -5.19
CA LEU A 173 3.40 -23.91 -5.01
C LEU A 173 2.82 -24.88 -6.05
N LEU A 174 3.26 -24.77 -7.30
CA LEU A 174 2.76 -25.58 -8.40
C LEU A 174 3.25 -27.03 -8.37
N ALA A 175 4.49 -27.27 -7.92
CA ALA A 175 5.06 -28.62 -7.86
C ALA A 175 4.17 -29.59 -7.06
N GLY A 176 3.52 -29.11 -5.99
CA GLY A 176 2.59 -29.91 -5.18
C GLY A 176 1.15 -30.02 -5.71
N GLN A 177 0.79 -29.30 -6.79
CA GLN A 177 -0.59 -29.27 -7.31
C GLN A 177 -0.74 -29.93 -8.69
N LEU A 178 0.36 -30.16 -9.41
CA LEU A 178 0.36 -30.58 -10.81
C LEU A 178 0.48 -32.09 -11.04
N GLU A 179 0.16 -32.92 -10.05
CA GLU A 179 0.24 -34.37 -10.21
C GLU A 179 -0.76 -34.91 -11.26
N PRO A 180 -0.35 -35.89 -12.11
CA PRO A 180 0.99 -36.49 -12.17
C PRO A 180 2.00 -35.70 -13.04
N LEU A 181 3.26 -35.63 -12.58
CA LEU A 181 4.43 -35.15 -13.31
C LEU A 181 5.42 -36.30 -13.50
N THR A 182 6.14 -36.35 -14.63
CA THR A 182 7.23 -37.32 -14.80
C THR A 182 8.45 -36.94 -13.96
N GLU A 183 9.35 -37.89 -13.67
CA GLU A 183 10.61 -37.59 -12.98
C GLU A 183 11.42 -36.51 -13.71
N GLN A 184 11.51 -36.58 -15.03
CA GLN A 184 12.18 -35.56 -15.85
C GLN A 184 11.52 -34.19 -15.69
N GLN A 185 10.20 -34.11 -15.64
CA GLN A 185 9.47 -32.85 -15.44
C GLN A 185 9.70 -32.30 -14.03
N LEU A 186 9.68 -33.15 -13.00
CA LEU A 186 9.98 -32.77 -11.62
C LEU A 186 11.39 -32.20 -11.51
N THR A 187 12.40 -32.89 -12.05
CA THR A 187 13.78 -32.37 -12.09
C THR A 187 13.85 -31.05 -12.86
N GLY A 188 13.15 -30.92 -13.99
CA GLY A 188 13.06 -29.68 -14.76
C GLY A 188 12.50 -28.51 -13.95
N ILE A 189 11.39 -28.72 -13.24
CA ILE A 189 10.75 -27.71 -12.39
C ILE A 189 11.66 -27.34 -11.21
N CYS A 190 12.31 -28.31 -10.55
CA CYS A 190 13.26 -28.06 -9.47
C CYS A 190 14.47 -27.21 -9.94
N ASN A 191 15.03 -27.52 -11.10
CA ASN A 191 16.13 -26.75 -11.69
C ASN A 191 15.70 -25.33 -12.07
N LEU A 192 14.49 -25.18 -12.62
CA LEU A 192 13.93 -23.88 -12.95
C LEU A 192 13.65 -23.06 -11.68
N GLN A 193 13.17 -23.68 -10.62
CA GLN A 193 12.96 -23.05 -9.33
C GLN A 193 14.28 -22.56 -8.73
N GLN A 194 15.31 -23.41 -8.72
CA GLN A 194 16.63 -23.06 -8.19
C GLN A 194 17.28 -21.92 -8.98
N SER A 195 17.26 -21.98 -10.30
CA SER A 195 17.82 -20.91 -11.15
C SER A 195 17.04 -19.61 -11.01
N SER A 196 15.71 -19.66 -10.91
CA SER A 196 14.88 -18.49 -10.62
C SER A 196 15.26 -17.89 -9.27
N GLN A 197 15.38 -18.70 -8.22
CA GLN A 197 15.76 -18.23 -6.88
C GLN A 197 17.11 -17.51 -6.88
N GLN A 198 18.13 -18.07 -7.55
CA GLN A 198 19.44 -17.45 -7.65
C GLN A 198 19.38 -16.07 -8.33
N ALA A 199 18.60 -15.94 -9.41
CA ALA A 199 18.40 -14.67 -10.09
C ALA A 199 17.64 -13.66 -9.21
N GLU A 200 16.64 -14.13 -8.46
CA GLU A 200 15.91 -13.31 -7.49
C GLU A 200 16.80 -12.81 -6.35
N ASP A 201 17.70 -13.65 -5.84
CA ASP A 201 18.63 -13.29 -4.78
C ASP A 201 19.65 -12.26 -5.28
N ALA A 202 20.19 -12.44 -6.49
CA ALA A 202 21.09 -11.46 -7.11
C ALA A 202 20.41 -10.10 -7.31
N LEU A 203 19.16 -10.08 -7.79
CA LEU A 203 18.39 -8.83 -7.93
C LEU A 203 18.06 -8.18 -6.58
N SER A 204 17.77 -8.99 -5.55
CA SER A 204 17.51 -8.49 -4.19
C SER A 204 18.76 -7.84 -3.60
N GLN A 205 19.93 -8.49 -3.71
CA GLN A 205 21.21 -7.94 -3.26
C GLN A 205 21.56 -6.63 -3.99
N GLY A 206 21.32 -6.57 -5.31
CA GLY A 206 21.52 -5.34 -6.07
C GLY A 206 20.62 -4.19 -5.62
N MET A 207 19.36 -4.49 -5.30
CA MET A 207 18.41 -3.51 -4.75
C MET A 207 18.83 -3.02 -3.36
N GLU A 208 19.29 -3.91 -2.49
CA GLU A 208 19.80 -3.57 -1.15
C GLU A 208 21.03 -2.67 -1.26
N ALA A 209 21.98 -3.01 -2.14
CA ALA A 209 23.17 -2.18 -2.38
C ALA A 209 22.79 -0.78 -2.91
N LEU A 210 21.79 -0.69 -3.79
CA LEU A 210 21.25 0.58 -4.28
C LEU A 210 20.65 1.41 -3.13
N GLN A 211 19.82 0.78 -2.29
CA GLN A 211 19.18 1.46 -1.16
C GLN A 211 20.21 1.96 -0.15
N GLN A 212 21.23 1.16 0.15
CA GLN A 212 22.34 1.54 1.02
C GLN A 212 23.11 2.73 0.44
N SER A 213 23.45 2.66 -0.85
CA SER A 213 24.14 3.73 -1.56
C SER A 213 23.32 5.04 -1.60
N LEU A 214 22.00 4.93 -1.74
CA LEU A 214 21.08 6.07 -1.65
C LEU A 214 21.09 6.68 -0.25
N ALA A 215 20.97 5.85 0.79
CA ALA A 215 20.98 6.31 2.19
C ALA A 215 22.27 7.06 2.55
N GLU A 216 23.42 6.53 2.12
CA GLU A 216 24.73 7.18 2.31
C GLU A 216 24.81 8.54 1.63
N THR A 217 24.26 8.66 0.40
CA THR A 217 24.23 9.94 -0.33
C THR A 217 23.38 10.97 0.40
N LEU A 218 22.23 10.57 0.95
CA LEU A 218 21.35 11.44 1.72
C LEU A 218 21.98 11.83 3.07
N ALA A 219 22.68 10.92 3.74
CA ALA A 219 23.34 11.18 5.02
C ALA A 219 24.56 12.11 4.91
N SER A 220 25.29 12.06 3.79
CA SER A 220 26.53 12.83 3.58
C SER A 220 26.36 14.37 3.60
N GLY A 221 25.12 14.89 3.55
CA GLY A 221 24.79 16.32 3.61
C GLY A 221 24.63 16.92 5.00
N SER A 222 24.55 16.09 6.03
CA SER A 222 24.14 16.53 7.37
C SER A 222 25.30 16.91 8.30
N LEU A 223 26.56 16.83 7.85
CA LEU A 223 27.75 16.90 8.72
C LEU A 223 28.53 18.24 8.67
N GLY A 224 27.96 19.31 8.13
CA GLY A 224 28.56 20.66 8.22
C GLY A 224 28.35 21.30 9.60
N PRO A 225 29.34 22.02 10.17
CA PRO A 225 29.18 22.69 11.47
C PRO A 225 28.01 23.69 11.41
N ALA A 226 27.15 23.63 12.43
CA ALA A 226 26.00 24.53 12.61
C ALA A 226 26.49 25.98 12.71
N GLY A 227 26.49 26.70 11.60
CA GLY A 227 26.96 28.09 11.56
C GLY A 227 27.24 28.65 10.17
N SER A 228 27.47 27.79 9.17
CA SER A 228 27.47 28.21 7.77
C SER A 228 26.10 27.89 7.17
N SER A 229 25.42 28.89 6.62
CA SER A 229 24.28 28.70 5.72
C SER A 229 24.60 27.56 4.77
N GLY A 230 24.03 26.37 5.02
CA GLY A 230 24.30 25.16 4.25
C GLY A 230 24.17 25.50 2.78
N ASN A 231 25.29 25.42 2.06
CA ASN A 231 25.39 25.89 0.69
C ASN A 231 24.35 25.12 -0.13
N VAL A 232 23.28 25.79 -0.58
CA VAL A 232 22.15 25.19 -1.31
C VAL A 232 22.67 24.32 -2.48
N ALA A 233 23.79 24.72 -3.08
CA ALA A 233 24.51 23.96 -4.09
C ALA A 233 24.93 22.53 -3.66
N SER A 234 25.35 22.34 -2.40
CA SER A 234 25.73 21.03 -1.85
C SER A 234 24.52 20.11 -1.71
N TYR A 235 23.43 20.61 -1.13
CA TYR A 235 22.17 19.87 -1.02
C TYR A 235 21.60 19.51 -2.40
N MET A 236 21.59 20.47 -3.33
CA MET A 236 21.14 20.22 -4.70
C MET A 236 22.01 19.17 -5.41
N GLY A 237 23.33 19.21 -5.23
CA GLY A 237 24.23 18.18 -5.77
C GLY A 237 23.95 16.79 -5.20
N GLN A 238 23.66 16.69 -3.91
CA GLN A 238 23.28 15.43 -3.26
C GLN A 238 21.93 14.91 -3.75
N MET A 239 20.92 15.78 -3.88
CA MET A 239 19.63 15.39 -4.43
C MET A 239 19.75 14.97 -5.89
N ALA A 240 20.60 15.62 -6.70
CA ALA A 240 20.87 15.20 -8.06
C ALA A 240 21.51 13.79 -8.13
N MET A 241 22.48 13.51 -7.26
CA MET A 241 23.07 12.16 -7.14
C MET A 241 22.03 11.12 -6.70
N ALA A 242 21.22 11.44 -5.69
CA ALA A 242 20.15 10.58 -5.21
C ALA A 242 19.11 10.29 -6.31
N MET A 243 18.70 11.31 -7.07
CA MET A 243 17.81 11.17 -8.22
C MET A 243 18.42 10.28 -9.31
N GLY A 244 19.71 10.45 -9.62
CA GLY A 244 20.42 9.58 -10.56
C GLY A 244 20.40 8.11 -10.12
N LYS A 245 20.58 7.83 -8.82
CA LYS A 245 20.47 6.48 -8.26
C LYS A 245 19.05 5.94 -8.35
N LEU A 246 18.04 6.74 -8.03
CA LEU A 246 16.63 6.34 -8.16
C LEU A 246 16.26 5.93 -9.60
N GLY A 247 16.90 6.52 -10.61
CA GLY A 247 16.74 6.10 -12.01
C GLY A 247 17.09 4.63 -12.28
N THR A 248 17.87 3.98 -11.42
CA THR A 248 18.21 2.55 -11.56
C THR A 248 17.09 1.61 -11.08
N LEU A 249 16.12 2.09 -10.29
CA LEU A 249 15.01 1.29 -9.77
C LEU A 249 14.15 0.69 -10.90
N GLU A 250 13.93 1.45 -11.98
CA GLU A 250 13.20 0.98 -13.16
C GLU A 250 13.87 -0.28 -13.75
N ASN A 251 15.20 -0.29 -13.80
CA ASN A 251 15.95 -1.39 -14.36
C ASN A 251 15.84 -2.67 -13.51
N PHE A 252 15.77 -2.56 -12.18
CA PHE A 252 15.51 -3.70 -11.30
C PHE A 252 14.11 -4.26 -11.50
N LEU A 253 13.09 -3.40 -11.57
CA LEU A 253 11.71 -3.81 -11.87
C LEU A 253 11.61 -4.56 -13.20
N ARG A 254 12.20 -3.99 -14.26
CA ARG A 254 12.21 -4.59 -15.60
C ARG A 254 12.90 -5.95 -15.62
N GLN A 255 14.04 -6.09 -14.94
CA GLN A 255 14.72 -7.39 -14.82
C GLN A 255 13.88 -8.42 -14.05
N ALA A 256 13.22 -8.01 -12.97
CA ALA A 256 12.33 -8.89 -12.22
C ALA A 256 11.12 -9.36 -13.06
N ASP A 257 10.54 -8.48 -13.87
CA ASP A 257 9.44 -8.84 -14.77
C ASP A 257 9.89 -9.73 -15.93
N ASN A 258 11.07 -9.49 -16.50
CA ASN A 258 11.67 -10.39 -17.48
C ASN A 258 11.90 -11.79 -16.89
N LEU A 259 12.40 -11.88 -15.65
CA LEU A 259 12.58 -13.14 -14.96
C LEU A 259 11.25 -13.89 -14.82
N ARG A 260 10.18 -13.21 -14.40
CA ARG A 260 8.83 -13.81 -14.31
C ARG A 260 8.35 -14.37 -15.63
N LEU A 261 8.43 -13.58 -16.70
CA LEU A 261 7.99 -14.00 -18.01
C LEU A 261 8.81 -15.20 -18.51
N GLN A 262 10.14 -15.15 -18.37
CA GLN A 262 11.02 -16.25 -18.74
C GLN A 262 10.72 -17.51 -17.94
N THR A 263 10.49 -17.41 -16.63
CA THR A 263 10.11 -18.55 -15.80
C THR A 263 8.81 -19.19 -16.30
N LEU A 264 7.78 -18.40 -16.58
CA LEU A 264 6.51 -18.93 -17.10
C LEU A 264 6.69 -19.62 -18.46
N GLN A 265 7.49 -19.04 -19.35
CA GLN A 265 7.81 -19.64 -20.65
C GLN A 265 8.60 -20.96 -20.51
N GLN A 266 9.62 -21.01 -19.65
CA GLN A 266 10.37 -22.25 -19.42
C GLN A 266 9.51 -23.33 -18.76
N MET A 267 8.62 -22.95 -17.84
CA MET A 267 7.67 -23.87 -17.23
C MET A 267 6.80 -24.53 -18.31
N GLN A 268 6.30 -23.77 -19.29
CA GLN A 268 5.52 -24.34 -20.40
C GLN A 268 6.32 -25.25 -21.33
N ARG A 269 7.64 -25.07 -21.43
CA ARG A 269 8.52 -25.99 -22.19
C ARG A 269 8.74 -27.31 -21.46
N ILE A 270 8.70 -27.30 -20.13
CA ILE A 270 8.85 -28.50 -19.29
C ILE A 270 7.54 -29.30 -19.25
N LEU A 271 6.41 -28.60 -19.16
CA LEU A 271 5.09 -29.20 -19.00
C LEU A 271 4.46 -29.56 -20.35
N THR A 272 3.56 -30.55 -20.34
CA THR A 272 2.63 -30.77 -21.46
C THR A 272 1.58 -29.65 -21.48
N THR A 273 0.93 -29.43 -22.62
CA THR A 273 -0.11 -28.38 -22.74
C THR A 273 -1.22 -28.51 -21.70
N ARG A 274 -1.65 -29.74 -21.37
CA ARG A 274 -2.66 -29.97 -20.33
C ARG A 274 -2.14 -29.64 -18.93
N GLN A 275 -0.88 -29.97 -18.64
CA GLN A 275 -0.24 -29.58 -17.37
C GLN A 275 -0.04 -28.05 -17.31
N SER A 276 0.34 -27.39 -18.41
CA SER A 276 0.43 -25.92 -18.50
C SER A 276 -0.93 -25.25 -18.26
N ALA A 277 -2.00 -25.79 -18.84
CA ALA A 277 -3.36 -25.32 -18.59
C ALA A 277 -3.71 -25.41 -17.09
N ARG A 278 -3.47 -26.57 -16.47
CA ARG A 278 -3.67 -26.77 -15.02
C ARG A 278 -2.81 -25.82 -14.19
N ALA A 279 -1.56 -25.57 -14.60
CA ALA A 279 -0.66 -24.65 -13.93
C ALA A 279 -1.20 -23.21 -13.95
N LEU A 280 -1.62 -22.72 -15.12
CA LEU A 280 -2.20 -21.38 -15.25
C LEU A 280 -3.50 -21.22 -14.42
N LEU A 281 -4.34 -22.24 -14.38
CA LEU A 281 -5.52 -22.26 -13.51
C LEU A 281 -5.13 -22.18 -12.03
N ALA A 282 -4.17 -22.99 -11.59
CA ALA A 282 -3.68 -22.98 -10.21
C ALA A 282 -3.06 -21.63 -9.81
N ILE A 283 -2.26 -21.02 -10.69
CA ILE A 283 -1.70 -19.68 -10.51
C ILE A 283 -2.83 -18.65 -10.33
N SER A 284 -3.84 -18.67 -11.22
CA SER A 284 -4.95 -17.72 -11.17
C SER A 284 -5.80 -17.89 -9.91
N ASP A 285 -6.05 -19.14 -9.49
CA ASP A 285 -6.80 -19.44 -8.27
C ASP A 285 -6.05 -18.98 -7.02
N TYR A 286 -4.73 -19.12 -6.99
CA TYR A 286 -3.91 -18.60 -5.90
C TYR A 286 -4.06 -17.07 -5.75
N PHE A 287 -3.87 -16.29 -6.82
CA PHE A 287 -4.02 -14.84 -6.75
C PHE A 287 -5.46 -14.39 -6.50
N SER A 288 -6.45 -15.12 -7.04
CA SER A 288 -7.86 -14.85 -6.78
C SER A 288 -8.21 -15.05 -5.30
N ARG A 289 -7.64 -16.06 -4.64
CA ARG A 289 -7.80 -16.28 -3.19
C ARG A 289 -7.17 -15.16 -2.36
N LEU A 290 -6.01 -14.62 -2.76
CA LEU A 290 -5.42 -13.45 -2.09
C LEU A 290 -6.34 -12.22 -2.19
N ARG A 291 -6.89 -11.96 -3.38
CA ARG A 291 -7.86 -10.86 -3.59
C ARG A 291 -9.14 -11.05 -2.78
N ALA A 292 -9.67 -12.28 -2.74
CA ALA A 292 -10.83 -12.63 -1.92
C ALA A 292 -10.56 -12.44 -0.42
N LEU A 293 -9.39 -12.86 0.06
CA LEU A 293 -8.97 -12.67 1.45
C LEU A 293 -8.94 -11.18 1.82
N SER A 294 -8.40 -10.32 0.96
CA SER A 294 -8.41 -8.88 1.19
C SER A 294 -9.82 -8.32 1.28
N SER A 295 -10.74 -8.80 0.43
CA SER A 295 -12.14 -8.35 0.42
C SER A 295 -12.87 -8.78 1.69
N LEU A 296 -12.70 -10.03 2.12
CA LEU A 296 -13.27 -10.56 3.36
C LEU A 296 -12.74 -9.81 4.59
N TRP A 297 -11.44 -9.50 4.62
CA TRP A 297 -10.84 -8.73 5.71
C TRP A 297 -11.41 -7.32 5.82
N LEU A 298 -11.71 -6.66 4.70
CA LEU A 298 -12.33 -5.34 4.70
C LEU A 298 -13.81 -5.37 5.12
N ALA A 299 -14.52 -6.46 4.82
CA ALA A 299 -15.94 -6.64 5.11
C ALA A 299 -16.25 -7.12 6.54
N ARG A 300 -15.23 -7.45 7.34
CA ARG A 300 -15.44 -7.93 8.72
C ARG A 300 -16.15 -6.88 9.60
N PRO A 301 -17.00 -7.29 10.56
CA PRO A 301 -17.55 -6.40 11.56
C PRO A 301 -16.44 -5.69 12.33
N ARG A 302 -16.58 -4.38 12.56
CA ARG A 302 -15.72 -3.62 13.47
C ARG A 302 -16.49 -3.48 14.79
N GLU A 303 -15.90 -3.97 15.87
CA GLU A 303 -16.36 -3.72 17.24
C GLU A 303 -16.13 -2.26 17.65
#